data_AF-A0A922AE77-F1
#
_entry.id   AF-A0A922AE77-F1
#
_cell.length_a   1.000
_cell.length_b   1.000
_cell.length_c   1.000
_cell.angle_alpha   90.00
_cell.angle_beta   90.00
_cell.angle_gamma   90.00
#
_symmetry.space_group_name_H-M   'P 1'
#
loop_
_entity.id
_entity.type
_entity.pdbx_description
1 polymer ?
#
loop_
_entity_poly.entity_id
_entity_poly.type
_entity_poly.pdbx_seq_one_letter_code
_entity_poly.pdbx_strand_id
1 'polypeptide(L)'
;MGAVENALDNKEHRLPGEAVEILKSLAANWGDVLDPNELQVIRLKGAMTNQVFQIKWPTKTEDVSRKVIFRIYGEGVEVFFDRDDEIRTFEFMSKHGQGPRLLGRFPNGRIEEFIHARTLSASDLRDTEISSLIASKMKEFHDLDMPGQKNVRLWERLRNWLRVAKSLSLPEEAEAFCLDNIEEEIPILEEEFSRAYQCIGFCHNDLQYGNIMIDEETNSITIIDYEYASYNPVAFDIANHFCEMAADYHTETPHILDFNKYPGLEERQRFVRTYLSFSGNERSENEVELLLQDVEKYTLVSHLFWGLWGIISEHVNEIDFAFIEYARQRFQQYWSRRPALLGSVGASSESVTDGSCAT
;
A
#
# COMPACT_ATOMS: atom_id res chain seq x y z
N MET A 1 -25.00 5.51 -4.90
CA MET A 1 -26.15 5.22 -4.01
C MET A 1 -26.19 3.71 -3.78
N GLY A 2 -25.53 3.23 -2.73
CA GLY A 2 -25.52 1.81 -2.37
C GLY A 2 -26.81 1.44 -1.65
N ALA A 3 -27.39 0.29 -2.00
CA ALA A 3 -28.55 -0.26 -1.30
C ALA A 3 -28.19 -0.51 0.18
N VAL A 4 -29.07 -0.05 1.08
CA VAL A 4 -29.00 -0.37 2.51
C VAL A 4 -29.58 -1.78 2.68
N GLU A 5 -28.74 -2.80 2.65
CA GLU A 5 -29.13 -4.13 3.11
C GLU A 5 -28.99 -4.19 4.63
N ASN A 6 -30.09 -4.46 5.33
CA ASN A 6 -30.06 -4.79 6.76
C ASN A 6 -29.43 -6.19 6.92
N ALA A 7 -28.11 -6.25 7.07
CA ALA A 7 -27.35 -7.50 7.11
C ALA A 7 -27.62 -8.39 8.35
N LEU A 8 -28.50 -7.98 9.28
CA LEU A 8 -28.83 -8.77 10.47
C LEU A 8 -29.58 -10.08 10.14
N ASP A 9 -30.26 -10.17 8.99
CA ASP A 9 -31.01 -11.37 8.57
C ASP A 9 -30.18 -12.37 7.73
N ASN A 10 -29.01 -11.98 7.22
CA ASN A 10 -28.13 -12.89 6.47
C ASN A 10 -27.20 -13.64 7.44
N LYS A 11 -27.36 -14.97 7.52
CA LYS A 11 -26.54 -15.85 8.40
C LYS A 11 -25.03 -15.72 8.17
N GLU A 12 -24.60 -15.33 6.98
CA GLU A 12 -23.19 -15.17 6.59
C GLU A 12 -22.55 -13.84 7.05
N HIS A 13 -23.32 -12.88 7.58
CA HIS A 13 -22.83 -11.56 7.98
C HIS A 13 -23.07 -11.25 9.47
N ARG A 14 -23.29 -12.28 10.28
CA ARG A 14 -23.40 -12.08 11.73
C ARG A 14 -22.06 -11.68 12.32
N LEU A 15 -22.02 -10.46 12.84
CA LEU A 15 -20.91 -9.97 13.66
C LEU A 15 -20.68 -10.94 14.85
N PRO A 16 -19.42 -11.23 15.23
CA PRO A 16 -19.14 -12.04 16.40
C PRO A 16 -19.80 -11.47 17.67
N GLY A 17 -20.30 -12.33 18.56
CA GLY A 17 -21.05 -11.89 19.75
C GLY A 17 -20.26 -10.93 20.64
N GLU A 18 -18.97 -11.22 20.88
CA GLU A 18 -18.07 -10.34 21.65
C GLU A 18 -17.89 -8.97 20.99
N ALA A 19 -17.77 -8.94 19.65
CA ALA A 19 -17.67 -7.71 18.88
C ALA A 19 -18.94 -6.85 19.01
N VAL A 20 -20.12 -7.48 18.98
CA VAL A 20 -21.40 -6.78 19.15
C VAL A 20 -21.48 -6.11 20.53
N GLU A 21 -21.01 -6.76 21.59
CA GLU A 21 -21.00 -6.18 22.93
C GLU A 21 -20.07 -4.97 23.03
N ILE A 22 -18.89 -5.02 22.39
CA ILE A 22 -17.99 -3.86 22.32
C ILE A 22 -18.66 -2.70 21.55
N LEU A 23 -19.28 -2.98 20.40
CA LEU A 23 -19.98 -1.98 19.59
C LEU A 23 -21.12 -1.30 20.36
N LYS A 24 -21.93 -2.08 21.09
CA LYS A 24 -23.00 -1.56 21.95
C LYS A 24 -22.46 -0.71 23.10
N SER A 25 -21.37 -1.14 23.73
CA SER A 25 -20.72 -0.37 24.79
C SER A 25 -20.20 0.98 24.28
N LEU A 26 -19.56 0.99 23.10
CA LEU A 26 -19.11 2.24 22.44
C LEU A 26 -20.29 3.17 22.15
N ALA A 27 -21.37 2.65 21.56
CA ALA A 27 -22.55 3.43 21.23
C ALA A 27 -23.24 4.03 22.48
N ALA A 28 -23.32 3.25 23.58
CA ALA A 28 -23.88 3.73 24.84
C ALA A 28 -23.08 4.88 25.46
N ASN A 29 -21.77 4.94 25.21
CA ASN A 29 -20.89 5.98 25.76
C ASN A 29 -20.99 7.34 25.04
N TRP A 30 -21.49 7.40 23.80
CA TRP A 30 -21.57 8.67 23.04
C TRP A 30 -22.73 9.57 23.46
N GLY A 31 -23.73 9.05 24.19
CA GLY A 31 -24.83 9.81 24.78
C GLY A 31 -25.83 10.45 23.80
N ASP A 32 -25.46 10.57 22.52
CA ASP A 32 -26.28 11.07 21.41
C ASP A 32 -26.88 9.97 20.53
N VAL A 33 -26.45 8.71 20.69
CA VAL A 33 -27.07 7.55 20.04
C VAL A 33 -28.49 7.32 20.59
N LEU A 34 -29.44 7.02 19.70
CA LEU A 34 -30.85 6.75 20.06
C LEU A 34 -31.02 5.40 20.77
N ASP A 35 -30.57 4.33 20.11
CA ASP A 35 -30.55 2.96 20.66
C ASP A 35 -29.25 2.26 20.23
N PRO A 36 -28.39 1.85 21.17
CA PRO A 36 -27.20 1.04 20.87
C PRO A 36 -27.48 -0.26 20.10
N ASN A 37 -28.71 -0.79 20.17
CA ASN A 37 -29.11 -2.03 19.48
C ASN A 37 -29.54 -1.80 18.02
N GLU A 38 -29.89 -0.56 17.62
CA GLU A 38 -30.26 -0.22 16.24
C GLU A 38 -29.04 0.06 15.36
N LEU A 39 -28.04 -0.83 15.44
CA LEU A 39 -26.82 -0.73 14.65
C LEU A 39 -27.06 -1.22 13.21
N GLN A 40 -26.66 -0.42 12.24
CA GLN A 40 -26.69 -0.76 10.82
C GLN A 40 -25.30 -1.24 10.39
N VAL A 41 -25.24 -2.35 9.67
CA VAL A 41 -23.99 -2.97 9.19
C VAL A 41 -23.94 -2.86 7.68
N ILE A 42 -22.92 -2.20 7.14
CA ILE A 42 -22.75 -1.97 5.71
C ILE A 42 -21.39 -2.54 5.30
N ARG A 43 -21.37 -3.56 4.44
CA ARG A 43 -20.10 -4.11 3.91
C ARG A 43 -19.46 -3.11 2.95
N LEU A 44 -18.20 -2.77 3.18
CA LEU A 44 -17.41 -1.96 2.26
C LEU A 44 -16.72 -2.90 1.26
N LYS A 45 -16.85 -2.60 -0.03
CA LYS A 45 -16.18 -3.33 -1.12
C LYS A 45 -14.79 -2.72 -1.37
N GLY A 46 -13.85 -3.51 -1.88
CA GLY A 46 -12.52 -3.04 -2.30
C GLY A 46 -11.36 -3.36 -1.35
N ALA A 47 -11.62 -3.87 -0.14
CA ALA A 47 -10.57 -4.37 0.72
C ALA A 47 -10.14 -5.78 0.26
N MET A 48 -8.85 -5.95 -0.04
CA MET A 48 -8.31 -7.19 -0.61
C MET A 48 -7.91 -8.22 0.47
N THR A 49 -7.35 -7.75 1.58
CA THR A 49 -6.77 -8.61 2.63
C THR A 49 -7.66 -8.82 3.85
N ASN A 50 -8.65 -7.96 4.04
CA ASN A 50 -9.50 -7.91 5.22
C ASN A 50 -10.97 -7.70 4.84
N GLN A 51 -11.90 -8.22 5.64
CA GLN A 51 -13.31 -7.87 5.48
C GLN A 51 -13.61 -6.60 6.28
N VAL A 52 -14.06 -5.55 5.58
CA VAL A 52 -14.29 -4.24 6.19
C VAL A 52 -15.78 -3.91 6.15
N PHE A 53 -16.32 -3.51 7.29
CA PHE A 53 -17.71 -3.11 7.45
C PHE A 53 -17.77 -1.72 8.09
N GLN A 54 -18.66 -0.88 7.59
CA GLN A 54 -19.06 0.35 8.27
C GLN A 54 -20.24 0.02 9.20
N ILE A 55 -20.11 0.34 10.48
CA ILE A 55 -21.19 0.25 11.46
C ILE A 55 -21.73 1.66 11.70
N LYS A 56 -23.05 1.82 11.68
CA LYS A 56 -23.71 3.13 11.82
C LYS A 56 -24.82 3.07 12.86
N TRP A 57 -24.93 4.11 13.68
CA TRP A 57 -26.05 4.32 14.59
C TRP A 57 -26.77 5.63 14.31
N PRO A 58 -28.12 5.65 14.31
CA PRO A 58 -28.91 6.87 14.37
C PRO A 58 -28.59 7.68 15.65
N THR A 59 -28.55 9.00 15.53
CA THR A 59 -28.41 9.90 16.68
C THR A 59 -29.70 10.68 16.94
N LYS A 60 -29.78 11.34 18.10
CA LYS A 60 -30.89 12.22 18.50
C LYS A 60 -31.13 13.38 17.54
N THR A 61 -30.11 13.76 16.77
CA THR A 61 -30.23 14.76 15.72
C THR A 61 -30.48 14.05 14.41
N GLU A 62 -31.63 14.34 13.78
CA GLU A 62 -31.94 13.85 12.43
C GLU A 62 -30.79 14.22 11.47
N ASP A 63 -30.46 13.31 10.55
CA ASP A 63 -29.35 13.37 9.59
C ASP A 63 -27.91 13.21 10.14
N VAL A 64 -27.71 13.16 11.46
CA VAL A 64 -26.39 12.85 12.05
C VAL A 64 -26.34 11.38 12.50
N SER A 65 -25.24 10.72 12.19
CA SER A 65 -25.01 9.33 12.60
C SER A 65 -23.62 9.13 13.17
N ARG A 66 -23.51 8.33 14.23
CA ARG A 66 -22.22 7.81 14.69
C ARG A 66 -21.79 6.66 13.81
N LYS A 67 -20.50 6.62 13.44
CA LYS A 67 -19.93 5.62 12.55
C LYS A 67 -18.65 5.06 13.13
N VAL A 68 -18.38 3.79 12.89
CA VAL A 68 -17.09 3.13 13.10
C VAL A 68 -16.78 2.21 11.95
N ILE A 69 -15.50 1.86 11.81
CA ILE A 69 -15.05 0.79 10.92
C ILE A 69 -14.87 -0.47 11.75
N PHE A 70 -15.41 -1.58 11.23
CA PHE A 70 -15.30 -2.91 11.79
C PHE A 70 -14.51 -3.76 10.81
N ARG A 71 -13.31 -4.18 11.19
CA ARG A 71 -12.39 -4.94 10.34
C ARG A 71 -12.22 -6.35 10.89
N ILE A 72 -12.48 -7.35 10.05
CA ILE A 72 -12.18 -8.75 10.31
C ILE A 72 -10.94 -9.13 9.50
N TYR A 73 -9.99 -9.76 10.18
CA TYR A 73 -8.76 -10.25 9.58
C TYR A 73 -9.05 -11.39 8.61
N GLY A 74 -8.57 -11.29 7.36
CA GLY A 74 -8.65 -12.37 6.37
C GLY A 74 -7.69 -13.52 6.67
N GLU A 75 -8.06 -14.73 6.26
CA GLU A 75 -7.18 -15.92 6.27
C GLU A 75 -6.39 -15.98 4.96
N GLY A 76 -5.18 -16.54 4.96
CA GLY A 76 -4.39 -16.78 3.74
C GLY A 76 -3.47 -15.64 3.30
N VAL A 77 -3.44 -14.54 4.05
CA VAL A 77 -2.57 -13.38 3.78
C VAL A 77 -1.24 -13.43 4.53
N GLU A 78 -1.00 -14.48 5.32
CA GLU A 78 0.22 -14.64 6.14
C GLU A 78 1.49 -14.76 5.28
N VAL A 79 1.33 -15.09 3.99
CA VAL A 79 2.41 -15.11 3.01
C VAL A 79 2.94 -13.71 2.67
N PHE A 80 2.09 -12.69 2.79
CA PHE A 80 2.43 -11.31 2.42
C PHE A 80 3.04 -10.53 3.58
N PHE A 81 2.52 -10.71 4.80
CA PHE A 81 2.98 -9.99 5.98
C PHE A 81 2.67 -10.72 7.29
N ASP A 82 3.41 -10.34 8.33
CA ASP A 82 3.21 -10.84 9.70
C ASP A 82 2.07 -10.08 10.38
N ARG A 83 1.08 -10.83 10.86
CA ARG A 83 -0.12 -10.25 11.49
C ARG A 83 0.19 -9.52 12.80
N ASP A 84 1.14 -10.04 13.58
CA ASP A 84 1.49 -9.42 14.85
C ASP A 84 2.24 -8.10 14.63
N ASP A 85 3.06 -8.01 13.58
CA ASP A 85 3.66 -6.75 13.12
C ASP A 85 2.59 -5.74 12.65
N GLU A 86 1.60 -6.18 11.86
CA GLU A 86 0.48 -5.34 11.41
C GLU A 86 -0.27 -4.73 12.61
N ILE A 87 -0.63 -5.58 13.59
CA ILE A 87 -1.33 -5.17 14.81
C ILE A 87 -0.50 -4.18 15.61
N ARG A 88 0.79 -4.46 15.83
CA ARG A 88 1.69 -3.56 16.58
C ARG A 88 1.82 -2.21 15.90
N THR A 89 1.99 -2.21 14.58
CA THR A 89 2.09 -0.99 13.78
C THR A 89 0.80 -0.17 13.89
N PHE A 90 -0.36 -0.79 13.67
CA PHE A 90 -1.65 -0.12 13.78
C PHE A 90 -1.88 0.50 15.18
N GLU A 91 -1.60 -0.25 16.25
CA GLU A 91 -1.74 0.27 17.62
C GLU A 91 -0.83 1.46 17.89
N PHE A 92 0.39 1.44 17.36
CA PHE A 92 1.30 2.56 17.48
C PHE A 92 0.76 3.79 16.73
N MET A 93 0.35 3.62 15.46
CA MET A 93 -0.21 4.70 14.65
C MET A 93 -1.44 5.33 15.31
N SER A 94 -2.34 4.49 15.81
CA SER A 94 -3.52 4.92 16.56
C SER A 94 -3.17 5.75 17.80
N LYS A 95 -2.15 5.35 18.57
CA LYS A 95 -1.75 6.06 19.80
C LYS A 95 -1.09 7.40 19.53
N HIS A 96 -0.42 7.55 18.40
CA HIS A 96 0.31 8.75 18.00
C HIS A 96 -0.49 9.69 17.08
N GLY A 97 -1.75 9.37 16.80
CA GLY A 97 -2.62 10.20 15.95
C GLY A 97 -2.19 10.22 14.48
N GLN A 98 -1.48 9.19 14.02
CA GLN A 98 -1.01 9.05 12.62
C GLN A 98 -1.97 8.26 11.74
N GLY A 99 -3.12 7.87 12.29
CA GLY A 99 -4.11 7.01 11.66
C GLY A 99 -5.42 6.95 12.45
N PRO A 100 -6.35 6.08 12.05
CA PRO A 100 -7.60 5.91 12.77
C PRO A 100 -7.35 5.39 14.19
N ARG A 101 -8.12 5.90 15.16
CA ARG A 101 -8.04 5.39 16.54
C ARG A 101 -8.58 3.97 16.64
N LEU A 102 -7.86 3.11 17.36
CA LEU A 102 -8.34 1.81 17.82
C LEU A 102 -9.39 2.02 18.93
N LEU A 103 -10.62 1.59 18.67
CA LEU A 103 -11.75 1.69 19.61
C LEU A 103 -12.02 0.38 20.34
N GLY A 104 -11.64 -0.76 19.76
CA GLY A 104 -11.81 -2.08 20.37
C GLY A 104 -11.08 -3.19 19.64
N ARG A 105 -10.77 -4.27 20.35
CA ARG A 105 -10.14 -5.49 19.81
C ARG A 105 -10.99 -6.71 20.15
N PHE A 106 -10.98 -7.67 19.26
CA PHE A 106 -11.58 -9.00 19.45
C PHE A 106 -10.71 -10.04 18.72
N PRO A 107 -10.85 -11.34 18.99
CA PRO A 107 -9.87 -12.35 18.57
C PRO A 107 -9.52 -12.36 17.07
N ASN A 108 -10.47 -12.04 16.19
CA ASN A 108 -10.30 -12.05 14.74
C ASN A 108 -10.45 -10.67 14.08
N GLY A 109 -10.24 -9.58 14.82
CA GLY A 109 -10.33 -8.25 14.23
C GLY A 109 -10.28 -7.08 15.18
N ARG A 110 -10.64 -5.91 14.66
CA ARG A 110 -10.59 -4.64 15.38
C ARG A 110 -11.74 -3.71 15.00
N ILE A 111 -12.03 -2.78 15.89
CA ILE A 111 -12.97 -1.67 15.69
C ILE A 111 -12.15 -0.39 15.67
N GLU A 112 -12.31 0.38 14.61
CA GLU A 112 -11.53 1.58 14.31
C GLU A 112 -12.46 2.79 14.24
N GLU A 113 -11.91 3.97 14.52
CA GLU A 113 -12.56 5.23 14.25
C GLU A 113 -12.93 5.37 12.77
N PHE A 114 -14.13 5.90 12.51
CA PHE A 114 -14.50 6.29 11.15
C PHE A 114 -13.91 7.66 10.83
N ILE A 115 -12.95 7.69 9.91
CA ILE A 115 -12.36 8.93 9.41
C ILE A 115 -13.35 9.59 8.44
N HIS A 116 -13.70 10.85 8.72
CA HIS A 116 -14.58 11.66 7.88
C HIS A 116 -13.77 12.34 6.78
N ALA A 117 -13.23 11.55 5.87
CA ALA A 117 -12.40 12.02 4.75
C ALA A 117 -12.76 11.24 3.48
N ARG A 118 -12.39 11.81 2.33
CA ARG A 118 -12.54 11.16 1.03
C ARG A 118 -11.27 10.36 0.70
N THR A 119 -11.41 9.11 0.30
CA THR A 119 -10.29 8.35 -0.29
C THR A 119 -9.90 8.98 -1.63
N LEU A 120 -8.60 9.11 -1.88
CA LEU A 120 -8.12 9.63 -3.14
C LEU A 120 -8.42 8.68 -4.30
N SER A 121 -8.35 9.22 -5.50
CA SER A 121 -8.49 8.54 -6.79
C SER A 121 -7.20 8.66 -7.60
N ALA A 122 -7.09 7.92 -8.70
CA ALA A 122 -5.95 8.00 -9.60
C ALA A 122 -5.71 9.43 -10.13
N SER A 123 -6.77 10.20 -10.39
CA SER A 123 -6.64 11.59 -10.86
C SER A 123 -6.17 12.55 -9.79
N ASP A 124 -6.49 12.31 -8.51
CA ASP A 124 -6.05 13.17 -7.40
C ASP A 124 -4.52 13.16 -7.27
N LEU A 125 -3.86 12.03 -7.59
CA LEU A 125 -2.39 11.92 -7.55
C LEU A 125 -1.68 12.87 -8.54
N ARG A 126 -2.39 13.36 -9.55
CA ARG A 126 -1.86 14.30 -10.57
C ARG A 126 -2.05 15.76 -10.17
N ASP A 127 -2.88 16.03 -9.17
CA ASP A 127 -3.09 17.38 -8.67
C ASP A 127 -1.86 17.87 -7.91
N THR A 128 -1.40 19.08 -8.23
CA THR A 128 -0.12 19.60 -7.71
C THR A 128 -0.21 19.95 -6.23
N GLU A 129 -1.37 20.39 -5.74
CA GLU A 129 -1.59 20.72 -4.33
C GLU A 129 -1.68 19.43 -3.51
N ILE A 130 -2.49 18.47 -3.94
CA ILE A 130 -2.61 17.16 -3.29
C ILE A 130 -1.26 16.43 -3.28
N SER A 131 -0.54 16.42 -4.40
CA SER A 131 0.81 15.84 -4.50
C SER A 131 1.79 16.44 -3.47
N SER A 132 1.69 17.75 -3.23
CA SER A 132 2.51 18.44 -2.21
C SER A 132 2.12 18.06 -0.78
N LEU A 133 0.82 17.88 -0.52
CA LEU A 133 0.32 17.40 0.77
C LEU A 133 0.77 15.95 1.03
N ILE A 134 0.71 15.08 0.01
CA ILE A 134 1.19 13.70 0.10
C ILE A 134 2.70 13.68 0.38
N ALA A 135 3.50 14.46 -0.34
CA ALA A 135 4.94 14.54 -0.12
C ALA A 135 5.29 14.95 1.32
N SER A 136 4.57 15.93 1.86
CA SER A 136 4.73 16.39 3.24
C SER A 136 4.32 15.31 4.24
N LYS A 137 3.17 14.66 4.02
CA LYS A 137 2.67 13.62 4.92
C LYS A 137 3.53 12.36 4.88
N MET A 138 4.05 11.99 3.73
CA MET A 138 5.00 10.88 3.57
C MET A 138 6.30 11.17 4.33
N LYS A 139 6.81 12.42 4.32
CA LYS A 139 7.98 12.78 5.13
C LYS A 139 7.72 12.65 6.63
N GLU A 140 6.56 13.13 7.09
CA GLU A 140 6.12 12.97 8.47
C GLU A 140 6.06 11.49 8.86
N PHE A 141 5.48 10.65 8.00
CA PHE A 141 5.37 9.20 8.21
C PHE A 141 6.75 8.52 8.27
N HIS A 142 7.67 8.88 7.37
CA HIS A 142 9.03 8.34 7.36
C HIS A 142 9.85 8.68 8.61
N ASP A 143 9.54 9.80 9.27
CA ASP A 143 10.20 10.25 10.51
C ASP A 143 9.65 9.60 11.78
N LEU A 144 8.64 8.74 11.68
CA LEU A 144 8.09 8.04 12.84
C LEU A 144 9.13 7.11 13.48
N ASP A 145 9.34 7.30 14.78
CA ASP A 145 10.20 6.45 15.60
C ASP A 145 9.43 5.22 16.08
N MET A 146 9.19 4.30 15.15
CA MET A 146 8.51 3.04 15.42
C MET A 146 9.35 2.11 16.30
N PRO A 147 8.72 1.38 17.24
CA PRO A 147 9.43 0.46 18.11
C PRO A 147 9.97 -0.74 17.30
N GLY A 148 11.23 -1.10 17.54
CA GLY A 148 11.87 -2.26 16.92
C GLY A 148 13.23 -1.96 16.31
N GLN A 149 13.77 -2.92 15.57
CA GLN A 149 15.03 -2.76 14.85
C GLN A 149 14.78 -2.06 13.50
N LYS A 150 15.63 -1.07 13.17
CA LYS A 150 15.56 -0.28 11.94
C LYS A 150 16.22 -0.98 10.74
N ASN A 151 15.99 -2.28 10.61
CA ASN A 151 16.58 -3.09 9.54
C ASN A 151 15.72 -3.01 8.27
N VAL A 152 16.37 -2.94 7.11
CA VAL A 152 15.72 -3.02 5.80
C VAL A 152 15.11 -4.41 5.63
N ARG A 153 13.79 -4.47 5.39
CA ARG A 153 13.04 -5.73 5.19
C ARG A 153 12.77 -6.07 3.73
N LEU A 154 12.93 -5.10 2.84
CA LEU A 154 12.62 -5.20 1.42
C LEU A 154 13.26 -6.42 0.74
N TRP A 155 14.57 -6.63 0.93
CA TRP A 155 15.32 -7.68 0.23
C TRP A 155 15.01 -9.09 0.75
N GLU A 156 14.79 -9.24 2.05
CA GLU A 156 14.34 -10.49 2.65
C GLU A 156 12.95 -10.86 2.10
N ARG A 157 12.04 -9.88 2.02
CA ARG A 157 10.69 -10.06 1.48
C ARG A 157 10.71 -10.48 0.02
N LEU A 158 11.50 -9.81 -0.84
CA LEU A 158 11.63 -10.17 -2.25
C LEU A 158 12.10 -11.61 -2.44
N ARG A 159 13.12 -12.05 -1.70
CA ARG A 159 13.59 -13.45 -1.76
C ARG A 159 12.54 -14.45 -1.29
N ASN A 160 11.83 -14.12 -0.21
CA ASN A 160 10.77 -14.99 0.29
C ASN A 160 9.63 -15.10 -0.72
N TRP A 161 9.15 -13.97 -1.26
CA TRP A 161 8.10 -13.95 -2.26
C TRP A 161 8.51 -14.63 -3.57
N LEU A 162 9.77 -14.50 -4.00
CA LEU A 162 10.25 -15.26 -5.16
C LEU A 162 10.20 -16.76 -4.91
N ARG A 163 10.64 -17.23 -3.73
CA ARG A 163 10.55 -18.65 -3.37
C ARG A 163 9.10 -19.13 -3.37
N VAL A 164 8.19 -18.34 -2.80
CA VAL A 164 6.76 -18.67 -2.76
C VAL A 164 6.19 -18.71 -4.19
N ALA A 165 6.43 -17.68 -5.00
CA ALA A 165 6.00 -17.62 -6.40
C ALA A 165 6.46 -18.88 -7.15
N LYS A 166 7.76 -19.22 -7.10
CA LYS A 166 8.30 -20.46 -7.70
C LYS A 166 7.63 -21.73 -7.21
N SER A 167 7.22 -21.78 -5.93
CA SER A 167 6.57 -22.97 -5.36
C SER A 167 5.10 -23.12 -5.74
N LEU A 168 4.42 -22.01 -6.06
CA LEU A 168 3.01 -22.00 -6.46
C LEU A 168 2.85 -22.10 -7.98
N SER A 169 3.80 -21.55 -8.75
CA SER A 169 3.75 -21.55 -10.20
C SER A 169 3.96 -22.94 -10.80
N LEU A 170 3.26 -23.19 -11.92
CA LEU A 170 3.60 -24.32 -12.80
C LEU A 170 4.96 -24.07 -13.47
N PRO A 171 5.70 -25.12 -13.88
CA PRO A 171 6.99 -24.95 -14.55
C PRO A 171 6.93 -24.01 -15.77
N GLU A 172 5.87 -24.11 -16.58
CA GLU A 172 5.69 -23.26 -17.76
C GLU A 172 5.43 -21.79 -17.38
N GLU A 173 4.75 -21.54 -16.26
CA GLU A 173 4.51 -20.20 -15.75
C GLU A 173 5.80 -19.58 -15.19
N ALA A 174 6.57 -20.35 -14.42
CA ALA A 174 7.85 -19.92 -13.88
C ALA A 174 8.86 -19.57 -15.00
N GLU A 175 8.87 -20.36 -16.08
CA GLU A 175 9.67 -20.10 -17.28
C GLU A 175 9.15 -18.86 -18.02
N ALA A 176 7.84 -18.71 -18.22
CA ALA A 176 7.26 -17.55 -18.90
C ALA A 176 7.55 -16.22 -18.19
N PHE A 177 7.62 -16.23 -16.86
CA PHE A 177 8.01 -15.06 -16.06
C PHE A 177 9.52 -14.93 -15.85
N CYS A 178 10.33 -15.85 -16.39
CA CYS A 178 11.78 -15.83 -16.26
C CYS A 178 12.20 -15.73 -14.76
N LEU A 179 11.53 -16.48 -13.85
CA LEU A 179 11.72 -16.37 -12.39
C LEU A 179 13.13 -16.74 -11.91
N ASP A 180 13.86 -17.57 -12.66
CA ASP A 180 15.26 -17.87 -12.38
C ASP A 180 16.16 -16.66 -12.62
N ASN A 181 15.90 -15.88 -13.69
CA ASN A 181 16.60 -14.62 -13.92
C ASN A 181 16.33 -13.62 -12.79
N ILE A 182 15.09 -13.56 -12.27
CA ILE A 182 14.77 -12.69 -11.13
C ILE A 182 15.57 -13.09 -9.87
N GLU A 183 15.81 -14.38 -9.66
CA GLU A 183 16.64 -14.87 -8.53
C GLU A 183 18.06 -14.32 -8.61
N GLU A 184 18.62 -14.24 -9.81
CA GLU A 184 19.94 -13.67 -10.08
C GLU A 184 19.95 -12.14 -9.97
N GLU A 185 18.84 -11.46 -10.29
CA GLU A 185 18.73 -10.01 -10.26
C GLU A 185 18.65 -9.41 -8.86
N ILE A 186 17.94 -10.05 -7.92
CA ILE A 186 17.77 -9.54 -6.55
C ILE A 186 19.12 -9.22 -5.87
N PRO A 187 20.14 -10.11 -5.85
CA PRO A 187 21.43 -9.78 -5.24
C PRO A 187 22.21 -8.69 -5.98
N ILE A 188 22.08 -8.58 -7.31
CA ILE A 188 22.72 -7.52 -8.10
C ILE A 188 22.16 -6.15 -7.69
N LEU A 189 20.83 -6.06 -7.62
CA LEU A 189 20.15 -4.85 -7.14
C LEU A 189 20.58 -4.54 -5.72
N GLU A 190 20.46 -5.49 -4.78
CA GLU A 190 20.81 -5.25 -3.39
C GLU A 190 22.25 -4.76 -3.21
N GLU A 191 23.21 -5.34 -3.94
CA GLU A 191 24.60 -4.88 -3.92
C GLU A 191 24.74 -3.45 -4.46
N GLU A 192 24.13 -3.15 -5.60
CA GLU A 192 24.17 -1.81 -6.21
C GLU A 192 23.59 -0.75 -5.27
N PHE A 193 22.46 -1.04 -4.62
CA PHE A 193 21.82 -0.11 -3.69
C PHE A 193 22.56 0.00 -2.36
N SER A 194 23.27 -1.05 -1.91
CA SER A 194 24.05 -1.03 -0.66
C SER A 194 25.34 -0.21 -0.76
N ARG A 195 25.82 0.10 -1.97
CA ARG A 195 27.03 0.92 -2.20
C ARG A 195 26.80 2.40 -1.93
N ALA A 196 25.55 2.88 -1.96
CA ALA A 196 25.18 4.26 -1.67
C ALA A 196 24.71 4.42 -0.22
N TYR A 197 24.89 5.61 0.35
CA TYR A 197 24.27 5.92 1.64
C TYR A 197 22.74 5.98 1.47
N GLN A 198 22.03 5.14 2.21
CA GLN A 198 20.57 5.09 2.15
C GLN A 198 19.95 5.83 3.32
N CYS A 199 19.00 6.72 3.02
CA CYS A 199 18.12 7.26 4.04
C CYS A 199 17.04 6.22 4.36
N ILE A 200 17.15 5.60 5.55
CA ILE A 200 16.17 4.63 6.06
C ILE A 200 15.12 5.37 6.89
N GLY A 201 13.84 5.14 6.57
CA GLY A 201 12.68 5.67 7.30
C GLY A 201 11.64 4.58 7.51
N PHE A 202 10.62 4.88 8.33
CA PHE A 202 9.48 3.98 8.44
C PHE A 202 8.56 4.15 7.23
N CYS A 203 8.66 3.24 6.27
CA CYS A 203 7.97 3.34 4.98
C CYS A 203 6.60 2.65 5.05
N HIS A 204 5.64 3.17 4.29
CA HIS A 204 4.35 2.55 4.06
C HIS A 204 4.47 1.31 3.17
N ASN A 205 5.34 1.38 2.16
CA ASN A 205 5.63 0.37 1.13
C ASN A 205 4.47 0.08 0.15
N ASP A 206 3.25 0.53 0.43
CA ASP A 206 2.08 0.39 -0.45
C ASP A 206 1.26 1.69 -0.57
N LEU A 207 1.91 2.84 -0.83
CA LEU A 207 1.21 4.13 -0.85
C LEU A 207 0.49 4.42 -2.18
N GLN A 208 -0.44 3.55 -2.56
CA GLN A 208 -1.42 3.80 -3.62
C GLN A 208 -2.55 4.74 -3.15
N TYR A 209 -3.32 5.33 -4.07
CA TYR A 209 -4.36 6.32 -3.71
C TYR A 209 -5.48 5.74 -2.83
N GLY A 210 -5.74 4.43 -2.87
CA GLY A 210 -6.71 3.77 -1.98
C GLY A 210 -6.33 3.85 -0.50
N ASN A 211 -5.04 4.04 -0.21
CA ASN A 211 -4.47 4.11 1.13
C ASN A 211 -4.24 5.56 1.61
N ILE A 212 -4.76 6.55 0.87
CA ILE A 212 -4.64 7.97 1.17
C ILE A 212 -6.03 8.59 1.27
N MET A 213 -6.33 9.22 2.40
CA MET A 213 -7.57 9.96 2.60
C MET A 213 -7.29 11.45 2.77
N ILE A 214 -8.13 12.30 2.20
CA ILE A 214 -8.08 13.75 2.35
C ILE A 214 -9.35 14.27 3.03
N ASP A 215 -9.16 15.06 4.07
CA ASP A 215 -10.20 15.94 4.60
C ASP A 215 -10.19 17.23 3.78
N GLU A 216 -11.22 17.43 2.96
CA GLU A 216 -11.31 18.58 2.04
C GLU A 216 -11.60 19.91 2.75
N GLU A 217 -12.06 19.88 4.02
CA GLU A 217 -12.27 21.10 4.79
C GLU A 217 -10.93 21.62 5.36
N THR A 218 -10.06 20.71 5.76
CA THR A 218 -8.78 21.04 6.42
C THR A 218 -7.55 20.85 5.54
N ASN A 219 -7.70 20.24 4.36
CA ASN A 219 -6.62 19.75 3.50
C ASN A 219 -5.63 18.82 4.22
N SER A 220 -6.11 18.09 5.22
CA SER A 220 -5.29 17.14 5.98
C SER A 220 -5.28 15.78 5.30
N ILE A 221 -4.07 15.22 5.12
CA ILE A 221 -3.88 13.86 4.59
C ILE A 221 -3.74 12.87 5.74
N THR A 222 -4.51 11.79 5.66
CA THR A 222 -4.34 10.61 6.53
C THR A 222 -3.95 9.42 5.67
N ILE A 223 -2.83 8.79 6.00
CA ILE A 223 -2.39 7.52 5.41
C ILE A 223 -3.02 6.39 6.21
N ILE A 224 -3.50 5.34 5.56
CA ILE A 224 -4.15 4.18 6.18
C ILE A 224 -3.61 2.86 5.58
N ASP A 225 -3.94 1.74 6.22
CA ASP A 225 -3.61 0.37 5.76
C ASP A 225 -2.11 0.03 5.74
N TYR A 226 -1.51 -0.01 6.93
CA TYR A 226 -0.06 -0.17 7.14
C TYR A 226 0.45 -1.63 7.10
N GLU A 227 -0.23 -2.55 6.42
CA GLU A 227 0.10 -3.98 6.47
C GLU A 227 1.45 -4.34 5.85
N TYR A 228 1.90 -3.53 4.88
CA TYR A 228 3.23 -3.63 4.28
C TYR A 228 4.29 -2.78 5.00
N ALA A 229 3.90 -1.96 5.98
CA ALA A 229 4.78 -0.93 6.53
C ALA A 229 5.96 -1.52 7.31
N SER A 230 7.16 -0.97 7.07
CA SER A 230 8.39 -1.40 7.74
C SER A 230 9.50 -0.37 7.55
N TYR A 231 10.58 -0.50 8.30
CA TYR A 231 11.82 0.24 8.00
C TYR A 231 12.38 -0.19 6.65
N ASN A 232 12.53 0.77 5.74
CA ASN A 232 13.08 0.59 4.39
C ASN A 232 13.71 1.91 3.88
N PRO A 233 14.44 1.88 2.76
CA PRO A 233 14.89 3.10 2.10
C PRO A 233 13.71 3.97 1.68
N VAL A 234 13.69 5.25 2.10
CA VAL A 234 12.59 6.18 1.76
C VAL A 234 12.42 6.37 0.26
N ALA A 235 13.50 6.19 -0.50
CA ALA A 235 13.47 6.22 -1.95
C ALA A 235 12.61 5.11 -2.55
N PHE A 236 12.52 3.94 -1.91
CA PHE A 236 11.64 2.86 -2.34
C PHE A 236 10.17 3.25 -2.21
N ASP A 237 9.78 3.85 -1.09
CA ASP A 237 8.37 4.22 -0.87
C ASP A 237 7.91 5.35 -1.81
N ILE A 238 8.78 6.33 -2.05
CA ILE A 238 8.54 7.39 -3.05
C ILE A 238 8.46 6.79 -4.47
N ALA A 239 9.39 5.90 -4.82
CA ALA A 239 9.38 5.22 -6.12
C ALA A 239 8.09 4.43 -6.33
N ASN A 240 7.66 3.70 -5.29
CA ASN A 240 6.42 2.96 -5.30
C ASN A 240 5.22 3.87 -5.55
N HIS A 241 5.13 4.97 -4.82
CA HIS A 241 4.07 5.96 -4.99
C HIS A 241 4.01 6.52 -6.43
N PHE A 242 5.17 6.80 -7.04
CA PHE A 242 5.21 7.23 -8.45
C PHE A 242 4.78 6.13 -9.43
N CYS A 243 5.14 4.87 -9.17
CA CYS A 243 4.67 3.74 -9.98
C CYS A 243 3.14 3.59 -9.91
N GLU A 244 2.52 3.85 -8.76
CA GLU A 244 1.06 3.78 -8.58
C GLU A 244 0.29 4.86 -9.36
N MET A 245 0.94 5.93 -9.82
CA MET A 245 0.33 6.91 -10.73
C MET A 245 0.03 6.36 -12.13
N ALA A 246 0.58 5.18 -12.47
CA ALA A 246 0.27 4.45 -13.70
C ALA A 246 -0.99 3.57 -13.57
N ALA A 247 -1.54 3.40 -12.37
CA ALA A 247 -2.66 2.49 -12.11
C ALA A 247 -4.00 3.23 -11.96
N ASP A 248 -5.09 2.61 -12.42
CA ASP A 248 -6.47 3.04 -12.15
C ASP A 248 -7.38 1.82 -11.89
N TYR A 249 -7.38 1.39 -10.63
CA TYR A 249 -8.18 0.32 -10.04
C TYR A 249 -9.69 0.58 -10.02
N HIS A 250 -10.17 1.76 -10.43
CA HIS A 250 -11.61 2.05 -10.55
C HIS A 250 -12.15 1.91 -11.98
N THR A 251 -11.34 1.41 -12.90
CA THR A 251 -11.74 1.11 -14.29
C THR A 251 -12.37 -0.28 -14.42
N GLU A 252 -12.92 -0.58 -15.60
CA GLU A 252 -13.41 -1.93 -15.93
C GLU A 252 -12.26 -2.96 -16.04
N THR A 253 -11.01 -2.49 -16.19
CA THR A 253 -9.81 -3.32 -16.30
C THR A 253 -8.76 -2.87 -15.27
N PRO A 254 -9.03 -3.06 -13.97
CA PRO A 254 -8.21 -2.48 -12.88
C PRO A 254 -6.77 -3.01 -12.84
N HIS A 255 -6.49 -4.12 -13.52
CA HIS A 255 -5.17 -4.74 -13.64
C HIS A 255 -4.28 -4.13 -14.72
N ILE A 256 -4.83 -3.28 -15.60
CA ILE A 256 -4.09 -2.66 -16.70
C ILE A 256 -3.39 -1.39 -16.22
N LEU A 257 -2.08 -1.30 -16.48
CA LEU A 257 -1.21 -0.21 -16.08
C LEU A 257 -0.87 0.64 -17.30
N ASP A 258 -1.03 1.95 -17.19
CA ASP A 258 -0.63 2.90 -18.23
C ASP A 258 0.67 3.63 -17.82
N PHE A 259 1.81 3.01 -18.16
CA PHE A 259 3.11 3.58 -17.85
C PHE A 259 3.40 4.91 -18.55
N ASN A 260 2.59 5.35 -19.53
CA ASN A 260 2.69 6.70 -20.09
C ASN A 260 2.23 7.77 -19.10
N LYS A 261 1.48 7.40 -18.06
CA LYS A 261 1.04 8.29 -16.97
C LYS A 261 2.06 8.45 -15.85
N TYR A 262 3.18 7.72 -15.89
CA TYR A 262 4.27 7.89 -14.92
C TYR A 262 4.69 9.37 -14.83
N PRO A 263 4.90 9.94 -13.63
CA PRO A 263 5.15 11.36 -13.47
C PRO A 263 6.41 11.81 -14.22
N GLY A 264 6.28 12.95 -14.90
CA GLY A 264 7.40 13.59 -15.61
C GLY A 264 8.48 14.06 -14.65
N LEU A 265 9.66 14.40 -15.19
CA LEU A 265 10.81 14.83 -14.39
C LEU A 265 10.49 16.03 -13.48
N GLU A 266 9.83 17.05 -14.02
CA GLU A 266 9.49 18.27 -13.27
C GLU A 266 8.55 17.98 -12.09
N GLU A 267 7.62 17.05 -12.26
CA GLU A 267 6.67 16.66 -11.23
C GLU A 267 7.35 15.88 -10.11
N ARG A 268 8.19 14.90 -10.46
CA ARG A 268 8.98 14.15 -9.49
C ARG A 268 9.94 15.07 -8.73
N GLN A 269 10.57 16.03 -9.39
CA GLN A 269 11.42 17.03 -8.75
C GLN A 269 10.62 17.92 -7.77
N ARG A 270 9.41 18.38 -8.15
CA ARG A 270 8.54 19.12 -7.21
C ARG A 270 8.21 18.29 -5.98
N PHE A 271 7.77 17.05 -6.17
CA PHE A 271 7.43 16.15 -5.06
C PHE A 271 8.63 15.96 -4.10
N VAL A 272 9.80 15.63 -4.65
CA VAL A 272 11.02 15.44 -3.86
C VAL A 272 11.45 16.73 -3.15
N ARG A 273 11.36 17.89 -3.79
CA ARG A 273 11.63 19.19 -3.15
C ARG A 273 10.70 19.41 -1.96
N THR A 274 9.40 19.20 -2.12
CA THR A 274 8.42 19.38 -1.04
C THR A 274 8.70 18.40 0.10
N TYR A 275 8.92 17.13 -0.21
CA TYR A 275 9.27 16.09 0.77
C TYR A 275 10.51 16.47 1.59
N LEU A 276 11.56 16.94 0.93
CA LEU A 276 12.82 17.32 1.56
C LEU A 276 12.72 18.63 2.39
N SER A 277 11.81 19.52 2.02
CA SER A 277 11.63 20.83 2.65
C SER A 277 10.67 20.82 3.84
N PHE A 278 10.05 19.68 4.16
CA PHE A 278 9.05 19.54 5.23
C PHE A 278 9.49 20.12 6.59
N SER A 279 10.76 19.95 6.96
CA SER A 279 11.32 20.46 8.23
C SER A 279 11.61 21.97 8.21
N GLY A 280 11.19 22.71 7.17
CA GLY A 280 11.39 24.15 7.02
C GLY A 280 12.78 24.59 6.57
N ASN A 281 13.67 23.64 6.27
CA ASN A 281 15.00 23.92 5.73
C ASN A 281 14.99 23.65 4.22
N GLU A 282 15.27 24.67 3.41
CA GLU A 282 15.54 24.49 1.99
C GLU A 282 16.75 23.56 1.83
N ARG A 283 16.55 22.47 1.08
CA ARG A 283 17.58 21.49 0.77
C ARG A 283 18.27 21.88 -0.52
N SER A 284 19.55 21.50 -0.64
CA SER A 284 20.30 21.81 -1.84
C SER A 284 19.72 21.10 -3.05
N GLU A 285 19.78 21.71 -4.24
CA GLU A 285 19.38 21.05 -5.49
C GLU A 285 20.14 19.73 -5.73
N ASN A 286 21.36 19.63 -5.19
CA ASN A 286 22.14 18.39 -5.22
C ASN A 286 21.52 17.26 -4.37
N GLU A 287 20.94 17.56 -3.20
CA GLU A 287 20.22 16.56 -2.40
C GLU A 287 18.94 16.09 -3.10
N VAL A 288 18.23 17.00 -3.77
CA VAL A 288 17.04 16.68 -4.57
C VAL A 288 17.42 15.74 -5.72
N GLU A 289 18.48 16.07 -6.46
CA GLU A 289 19.00 15.26 -7.57
C GLU A 289 19.41 13.85 -7.10
N LEU A 290 20.16 13.76 -5.99
CA LEU A 290 20.61 12.47 -5.45
C LEU A 290 19.44 11.58 -5.01
N LEU A 291 18.48 12.12 -4.25
CA LEU A 291 17.31 11.35 -3.86
C LEU A 291 16.48 10.94 -5.07
N LEU A 292 16.33 11.81 -6.07
CA LEU A 292 15.59 11.48 -7.28
C LEU A 292 16.27 10.36 -8.10
N GLN A 293 17.60 10.32 -8.15
CA GLN A 293 18.34 9.23 -8.78
C GLN A 293 18.10 7.90 -8.05
N ASP A 294 18.13 7.90 -6.72
CA ASP A 294 17.83 6.71 -5.92
C ASP A 294 16.39 6.25 -6.15
N VAL A 295 15.42 7.17 -6.12
CA VAL A 295 14.00 6.91 -6.39
C VAL A 295 13.83 6.26 -7.76
N GLU A 296 14.46 6.81 -8.80
CA GLU A 296 14.37 6.23 -10.15
C GLU A 296 14.91 4.81 -10.20
N LYS A 297 16.05 4.53 -9.55
CA LYS A 297 16.57 3.17 -9.48
C LYS A 297 15.61 2.23 -8.73
N TYR A 298 15.03 2.67 -7.61
CA TYR A 298 14.09 1.87 -6.82
C TYR A 298 12.77 1.53 -7.53
N THR A 299 12.42 2.20 -8.64
CA THR A 299 11.29 1.77 -9.48
C THR A 299 11.45 0.33 -9.97
N LEU A 300 12.69 -0.11 -10.26
CA LEU A 300 12.99 -1.49 -10.61
C LEU A 300 12.55 -2.46 -9.50
N VAL A 301 12.86 -2.10 -8.25
CA VAL A 301 12.53 -2.93 -7.09
C VAL A 301 11.01 -2.95 -6.86
N SER A 302 10.31 -1.82 -7.05
CA SER A 302 8.83 -1.78 -6.98
C SER A 302 8.20 -2.70 -8.04
N HIS A 303 8.74 -2.74 -9.26
CA HIS A 303 8.23 -3.64 -10.30
C HIS A 303 8.44 -5.12 -9.95
N LEU A 304 9.60 -5.51 -9.44
CA LEU A 304 9.81 -6.89 -8.96
C LEU A 304 8.89 -7.23 -7.78
N PHE A 305 8.76 -6.31 -6.82
CA PHE A 305 7.97 -6.49 -5.61
C PHE A 305 6.51 -6.83 -5.94
N TRP A 306 5.87 -5.97 -6.74
CA TRP A 306 4.46 -6.13 -7.08
C TRP A 306 4.22 -7.14 -8.20
N GLY A 307 5.23 -7.42 -9.05
CA GLY A 307 5.17 -8.54 -10.00
C GLY A 307 5.11 -9.89 -9.27
N LEU A 308 5.97 -10.09 -8.26
CA LEU A 308 5.93 -11.29 -7.41
C LEU A 308 4.64 -11.38 -6.60
N TRP A 309 4.19 -10.24 -6.04
CA TRP A 309 2.89 -10.17 -5.37
C TRP A 309 1.74 -10.61 -6.28
N GLY A 310 1.75 -10.18 -7.54
CA GLY A 310 0.75 -10.58 -8.54
C GLY A 310 0.73 -12.09 -8.79
N ILE A 311 1.89 -12.71 -9.02
CA ILE A 311 1.96 -14.17 -9.18
C ILE A 311 1.38 -14.88 -7.96
N ILE A 312 1.84 -14.54 -6.75
CA ILE A 312 1.36 -15.18 -5.51
C ILE A 312 -0.15 -14.98 -5.38
N SER A 313 -0.64 -13.77 -5.66
CA SER A 313 -2.05 -13.40 -5.53
C SER A 313 -2.98 -14.21 -6.42
N GLU A 314 -2.58 -14.56 -7.65
CA GLU A 314 -3.37 -15.45 -8.53
C GLU A 314 -3.69 -16.78 -7.83
N HIS A 315 -2.75 -17.31 -7.06
CA HIS A 315 -2.86 -18.64 -6.45
C HIS A 315 -3.51 -18.64 -5.07
N VAL A 316 -3.62 -17.48 -4.41
CA VAL A 316 -4.08 -17.39 -3.02
C VAL A 316 -5.30 -16.49 -2.80
N ASN A 317 -5.66 -15.62 -3.76
CA ASN A 317 -6.79 -14.70 -3.64
C ASN A 317 -7.96 -15.13 -4.54
N GLU A 318 -9.18 -14.98 -4.05
CA GLU A 318 -10.43 -15.23 -4.81
C GLU A 318 -10.99 -13.96 -5.49
N ILE A 319 -10.18 -12.92 -5.60
CA ILE A 319 -10.60 -11.61 -6.11
C ILE A 319 -10.67 -11.67 -7.64
N ASP A 320 -11.74 -11.10 -8.20
CA ASP A 320 -11.89 -10.91 -9.64
C ASP A 320 -10.93 -9.79 -10.13
N PHE A 321 -9.66 -10.17 -10.30
CA PHE A 321 -8.58 -9.33 -10.79
C PHE A 321 -7.61 -10.20 -11.59
N ALA A 322 -7.19 -9.76 -12.78
CA ALA A 322 -6.29 -10.54 -13.61
C ALA A 322 -4.83 -10.39 -13.12
N PHE A 323 -4.49 -11.09 -12.04
CA PHE A 323 -3.20 -10.94 -11.35
C PHE A 323 -2.00 -11.32 -12.23
N ILE A 324 -2.15 -12.34 -13.07
CA ILE A 324 -1.10 -12.76 -14.02
C ILE A 324 -0.80 -11.68 -15.05
N GLU A 325 -1.81 -11.00 -15.58
CA GLU A 325 -1.62 -9.91 -16.55
C GLU A 325 -0.99 -8.69 -15.88
N TYR A 326 -1.40 -8.38 -14.65
CA TYR A 326 -0.75 -7.35 -13.84
C TYR A 326 0.74 -7.65 -13.59
N ALA A 327 1.05 -8.88 -13.16
CA ALA A 327 2.42 -9.31 -12.90
C ALA A 327 3.30 -9.22 -14.16
N ARG A 328 2.75 -9.62 -15.31
CA ARG A 328 3.43 -9.54 -16.61
C ARG A 328 3.83 -8.10 -16.94
N GLN A 329 2.91 -7.16 -16.84
CA GLN A 329 3.19 -5.74 -17.10
C GLN A 329 4.26 -5.18 -16.16
N ARG A 330 4.24 -5.54 -14.86
CA ARG A 330 5.28 -5.11 -13.90
C ARG A 330 6.66 -5.65 -14.30
N PHE A 331 6.79 -6.94 -14.61
CA PHE A 331 8.08 -7.51 -15.02
C PHE A 331 8.58 -6.99 -16.36
N GLN A 332 7.69 -6.82 -17.35
CA GLN A 332 8.06 -6.18 -18.63
C GLN A 332 8.63 -4.78 -18.40
N GLN A 333 8.01 -4.00 -17.51
CA GLN A 333 8.50 -2.68 -17.16
C GLN A 333 9.84 -2.70 -16.41
N TYR A 334 10.07 -3.69 -15.54
CA TYR A 334 11.39 -3.92 -14.94
C TYR A 334 12.46 -4.13 -16.03
N TRP A 335 12.25 -5.10 -16.92
CA TRP A 335 13.24 -5.46 -17.95
C TRP A 335 13.48 -4.34 -18.96
N SER A 336 12.44 -3.57 -19.32
CA SER A 336 12.58 -2.44 -20.25
C SER A 336 13.40 -1.30 -19.65
N ARG A 337 13.26 -1.03 -18.35
CA ARG A 337 13.92 0.09 -17.66
C ARG A 337 15.29 -0.26 -17.12
N ARG A 338 15.55 -1.54 -16.82
CA ARG A 338 16.79 -2.01 -16.19
C ARG A 338 18.06 -1.52 -16.92
N PRO A 339 18.21 -1.65 -18.26
CA PRO A 339 19.44 -1.21 -18.93
C PRO A 339 19.70 0.29 -18.79
N ALA A 340 18.66 1.14 -18.81
CA ALA A 340 18.82 2.58 -18.69
C ALA A 340 19.21 3.01 -17.27
N LEU A 341 18.74 2.28 -16.24
CA LEU A 341 18.94 2.64 -14.84
C LEU A 341 20.19 2.02 -14.22
N LEU A 342 20.66 0.87 -14.73
CA LEU A 342 21.84 0.15 -14.23
C LEU A 342 22.99 0.04 -15.25
N GLY A 343 22.77 0.40 -16.52
CA GLY A 343 23.67 0.13 -17.66
C GLY A 343 25.00 0.86 -17.71
N SER A 344 25.49 1.39 -16.58
CA SER A 344 26.88 1.84 -16.45
C SER A 344 27.81 0.73 -15.93
N VAL A 345 27.32 -0.51 -15.77
CA VAL A 345 28.14 -1.65 -15.30
C VAL A 345 28.14 -2.76 -16.35
N GLY A 346 29.26 -2.90 -17.07
CA GLY A 346 29.62 -4.15 -17.74
C GLY A 346 29.27 -4.29 -19.23
N ALA A 347 29.67 -3.36 -20.08
CA ALA A 347 29.88 -3.68 -21.51
C ALA A 347 31.18 -4.50 -21.67
N SER A 348 31.16 -5.76 -21.21
CA SER A 348 32.05 -6.80 -21.71
C SER A 348 31.24 -7.66 -22.68
N SER A 349 31.61 -7.56 -23.95
CA SER A 349 31.03 -8.25 -25.08
C SER A 349 31.06 -9.78 -24.92
N GLU A 350 29.93 -10.40 -24.61
CA GLU A 350 29.62 -11.75 -25.07
C GLU A 350 28.16 -11.80 -25.53
N SER A 351 27.97 -12.21 -26.78
CA SER A 351 26.70 -12.36 -27.46
C SER A 351 25.86 -13.43 -26.77
N VAL A 352 24.79 -13.02 -26.10
CA VAL A 352 23.70 -13.91 -25.70
C VAL A 352 22.63 -13.85 -26.79
N THR A 353 22.38 -15.02 -27.37
CA THR A 353 21.34 -15.30 -28.35
C THR A 353 19.96 -15.01 -27.80
N ASP A 354 19.12 -14.35 -28.62
CA ASP A 354 17.67 -14.18 -28.44
C ASP A 354 17.02 -15.48 -27.95
N GLY A 355 16.67 -15.51 -26.68
CA GLY A 355 15.65 -16.38 -26.10
C GLY A 355 14.45 -15.49 -25.80
N SER A 356 13.35 -15.73 -26.50
CA SER A 356 12.11 -14.99 -26.39
C SER A 356 11.52 -15.11 -24.98
N CYS A 357 11.83 -14.18 -24.08
CA CYS A 357 10.98 -13.88 -22.92
C CYS A 357 9.80 -13.05 -23.48
N ALA A 358 8.57 -13.41 -23.13
CA ALA A 358 7.37 -12.94 -23.83
C ALA A 358 7.21 -11.41 -23.83
N THR A 359 7.22 -10.83 -25.04
CA THR A 359 6.67 -9.50 -25.34
C THR A 359 5.18 -9.44 -25.10
#